data_AF-V6AS67-F1
#
_entry.id   AF-V6AS67-F1
#
_cell.length_a   1.000
_cell.length_b   1.000
_cell.length_c   1.000
_cell.angle_alpha   90.00
_cell.angle_beta   90.00
_cell.angle_gamma   90.00
#
_symmetry.space_group_name_H-M   'P 1'
#
loop_
_entity.id
_entity.type
_entity.pdbx_description
1 polymer ?
#
loop_
_entity_poly.entity_id
_entity_poly.type
_entity_poly.pdbx_seq_one_letter_code
_entity_poly.pdbx_strand_id
1 'polypeptide(L)'
;MDYVNSLKDKLSTARNLVIKGDLDGADIIVRESFAEWQQVSQKYSEDPFGSEVGYSAGEIRKIEYRKKIGDLSDFATQFYNADFAENANEFNKLKEKAYELVEYGNFVDADSKINEIRNFLADKLEMKNKKIIFDISYNPEKQIWVMSGAVDKQIMDRRENLYLTVYDMKGSKYSTLKFSDTKHGEIFTQWYAPSEPGMYVVLLEYQAYQASQIVDVPDKTRPVFSSTDLKTVDYAREYEELKSFINTFGGNNYQANKATFDSTMKQIETALAKKDFSTSKSKMTELQSMIERYLPSRSRTAVIDVTIQDDKLYISGAIQKTLAFSEDIFIDIFNQKGERVDEIPLKDSASGSFNQVINKKYPRGTYVVQLQYHDLVVSDFFRVN
;
A
#
# COMPACT_ATOMS: atom_id res chain seq x y z
N MET A 1 9.02 14.74 -17.93
CA MET A 1 9.29 14.51 -19.36
C MET A 1 8.02 14.96 -20.04
N ASP A 2 8.11 15.97 -20.90
CA ASP A 2 6.96 16.60 -21.55
C ASP A 2 6.15 15.56 -22.35
N TYR A 3 4.82 15.58 -22.22
CA TYR A 3 3.88 14.72 -22.96
C TYR A 3 4.16 14.75 -24.46
N VAL A 4 4.51 15.92 -24.99
CA VAL A 4 4.85 16.12 -26.41
C VAL A 4 6.06 15.27 -26.82
N ASN A 5 7.07 15.12 -25.96
CA ASN A 5 8.24 14.31 -26.26
C ASN A 5 7.92 12.82 -26.23
N SER A 6 7.12 12.38 -25.26
CA SER A 6 6.62 10.99 -25.21
C SER A 6 5.83 10.62 -26.47
N LEU A 7 4.94 11.51 -26.92
CA LEU A 7 4.16 11.30 -28.14
C LEU A 7 5.05 11.20 -29.38
N LYS A 8 6.08 12.04 -29.49
CA LYS A 8 7.08 11.98 -30.59
C LYS A 8 7.83 10.65 -30.63
N ASP A 9 8.21 10.12 -29.47
CA ASP A 9 8.91 8.83 -29.37
C ASP A 9 8.00 7.65 -29.76
N LYS A 10 6.73 7.68 -29.35
CA LYS A 10 5.71 6.70 -29.76
C LYS A 10 5.50 6.72 -31.28
N LEU A 11 5.34 7.90 -31.86
CA LEU A 11 5.18 8.06 -33.31
C LEU A 11 6.42 7.63 -34.09
N SER A 12 7.63 7.89 -33.57
CA SER A 12 8.87 7.37 -34.14
C SER A 12 8.92 5.85 -34.12
N THR A 13 8.44 5.23 -33.03
CA THR A 13 8.35 3.77 -32.91
C THR A 13 7.37 3.19 -33.90
N ALA A 14 6.16 3.76 -34.01
CA ALA A 14 5.17 3.35 -35.00
C ALA A 14 5.72 3.44 -36.43
N ARG A 15 6.41 4.54 -36.77
CA ARG A 15 7.08 4.69 -38.07
C ARG A 15 8.10 3.57 -38.32
N ASN A 16 8.90 3.22 -37.34
CA ASN A 16 9.88 2.14 -37.46
C ASN A 16 9.22 0.76 -37.67
N LEU A 17 8.06 0.51 -37.06
CA LEU A 17 7.29 -0.72 -37.27
C LEU A 17 6.73 -0.78 -38.69
N VAL A 18 6.20 0.33 -39.22
CA VAL A 18 5.77 0.43 -40.63
C VAL A 18 6.94 0.10 -41.57
N ILE A 19 8.13 0.65 -41.33
CA ILE A 19 9.33 0.37 -42.14
C ILE A 19 9.70 -1.12 -42.09
N LYS A 20 9.47 -1.79 -40.96
CA LYS A 20 9.71 -3.23 -40.76
C LYS A 20 8.58 -4.12 -41.28
N GLY A 21 7.49 -3.55 -41.80
CA GLY A 21 6.33 -4.28 -42.31
C GLY A 21 5.36 -4.77 -41.23
N ASP A 22 5.52 -4.36 -39.97
CA ASP A 22 4.61 -4.66 -38.87
C ASP A 22 3.53 -3.57 -38.78
N LEU A 23 2.51 -3.71 -39.62
CA LEU A 23 1.42 -2.73 -39.73
C LEU A 23 0.45 -2.82 -38.55
N ASP A 24 0.21 -4.01 -38.01
CA ASP A 24 -0.69 -4.21 -36.87
C ASP A 24 -0.09 -3.58 -35.61
N GLY A 25 1.20 -3.80 -35.35
CA GLY A 25 1.91 -3.15 -34.24
C GLY A 25 1.93 -1.62 -34.38
N ALA A 26 2.09 -1.11 -35.61
CA ALA A 26 2.04 0.33 -35.86
C ALA A 26 0.63 0.92 -35.63
N ASP A 27 -0.43 0.26 -36.11
CA ASP A 27 -1.83 0.69 -35.93
C ASP A 27 -2.18 0.78 -34.44
N ILE A 28 -1.80 -0.24 -33.64
CA ILE A 28 -2.01 -0.25 -32.19
C ILE A 28 -1.38 0.99 -31.54
N ILE A 29 -0.10 1.27 -31.81
CA ILE A 29 0.59 2.43 -31.21
C ILE A 29 -0.08 3.74 -31.60
N VAL A 30 -0.49 3.90 -32.87
CA VAL A 30 -1.16 5.12 -33.34
C VAL A 30 -2.51 5.30 -32.66
N ARG A 31 -3.33 4.24 -32.56
CA ARG A 31 -4.63 4.32 -31.88
C ARG A 31 -4.51 4.63 -30.41
N GLU A 32 -3.60 3.96 -29.69
CA GLU A 32 -3.33 4.24 -28.29
C GLU A 32 -2.86 5.68 -28.07
N SER A 33 -1.96 6.17 -28.94
CA SER A 33 -1.47 7.55 -28.89
C SER A 33 -2.57 8.58 -29.15
N PHE A 34 -3.49 8.28 -30.08
CA PHE A 34 -4.63 9.15 -30.37
C PHE A 34 -5.63 9.18 -29.22
N ALA A 35 -5.95 8.03 -28.62
CA ALA A 35 -6.82 7.96 -27.45
C ALA A 35 -6.24 8.73 -26.25
N GLU A 36 -4.94 8.57 -25.99
CA GLU A 36 -4.24 9.35 -24.95
C GLU A 36 -4.29 10.86 -25.27
N TRP A 37 -4.08 11.25 -26.52
CA TRP A 37 -4.16 12.65 -26.93
C TRP A 37 -5.55 13.25 -26.70
N GLN A 38 -6.62 12.52 -27.03
CA GLN A 38 -7.98 12.99 -26.77
C GLN A 38 -8.21 13.21 -25.27
N GLN A 39 -7.79 12.26 -24.42
CA GLN A 39 -7.92 12.36 -22.97
C GLN A 39 -7.15 13.55 -22.41
N VAL A 40 -5.89 13.73 -22.83
CA VAL A 40 -5.02 14.81 -22.38
C VAL A 40 -5.54 16.17 -22.86
N SER A 41 -5.95 16.27 -24.12
CA SER A 41 -6.50 17.49 -24.71
C SER A 41 -7.79 17.93 -24.02
N GLN A 42 -8.68 16.97 -23.70
CA GLN A 42 -9.90 17.25 -22.94
C GLN A 42 -9.57 17.81 -21.56
N LYS A 43 -8.64 17.18 -20.81
CA LYS A 43 -8.25 17.66 -19.48
C LYS A 43 -7.60 19.04 -19.49
N TYR A 44 -6.75 19.32 -20.48
CA TYR A 44 -6.22 20.67 -20.68
C TYR A 44 -7.32 21.70 -21.00
N SER A 45 -8.38 21.30 -21.68
CA SER A 45 -9.50 22.19 -21.99
C SER A 45 -10.40 22.45 -20.78
N GLU A 46 -10.60 21.44 -19.93
CA GLU A 46 -11.40 21.53 -18.70
C GLU A 46 -10.69 22.33 -17.60
N ASP A 47 -9.41 22.05 -17.37
CA ASP A 47 -8.60 22.70 -16.34
C ASP A 47 -7.13 22.79 -16.77
N PRO A 48 -6.73 23.87 -17.48
CA PRO A 48 -5.37 24.01 -18.02
C PRO A 48 -4.25 23.99 -16.96
N PHE A 49 -4.55 24.33 -15.71
CA PHE A 49 -3.59 24.48 -14.62
C PHE A 49 -3.73 23.41 -13.53
N GLY A 50 -4.61 22.43 -13.72
CA GLY A 50 -4.84 21.34 -12.76
C GLY A 50 -3.69 20.35 -12.60
N SER A 51 -2.61 20.49 -13.37
CA SER A 51 -1.36 19.73 -13.20
C SER A 51 -0.13 20.64 -13.23
N GLU A 52 0.65 20.61 -12.16
CA GLU A 52 1.92 21.37 -12.05
C GLU A 52 2.99 20.91 -13.06
N VAL A 53 2.93 19.64 -13.46
CA VAL A 53 3.90 19.00 -14.37
C VAL A 53 3.37 18.84 -15.80
N GLY A 54 2.14 19.29 -16.05
CA GLY A 54 1.39 19.06 -17.28
C GLY A 54 0.64 17.72 -17.30
N TYR A 55 -0.32 17.57 -18.22
CA TYR A 55 -1.11 16.35 -18.32
C TYR A 55 -0.45 15.28 -19.19
N SER A 56 -0.55 14.05 -18.70
CA SER A 56 -0.36 12.79 -19.43
C SER A 56 -1.45 11.83 -18.96
N ALA A 57 -1.70 10.71 -19.66
CA ALA A 57 -2.67 9.72 -19.16
C ALA A 57 -2.32 9.22 -17.75
N GLY A 58 -1.02 9.07 -17.46
CA GLY A 58 -0.53 8.70 -16.12
C GLY A 58 -0.82 9.78 -15.08
N GLU A 59 -0.52 11.05 -15.38
CA GLU A 59 -0.74 12.15 -14.42
C GLU A 59 -2.24 12.39 -14.17
N ILE A 60 -3.08 12.25 -15.19
CA ILE A 60 -4.55 12.35 -15.04
C ILE A 60 -5.04 11.29 -14.04
N ARG A 61 -4.61 10.04 -14.19
CA ARG A 61 -4.94 8.98 -13.23
C ARG A 61 -4.40 9.28 -11.83
N LYS A 62 -3.18 9.82 -11.71
CA LYS A 62 -2.64 10.23 -10.41
C LYS A 62 -3.53 11.28 -9.73
N ILE A 63 -3.93 12.32 -10.45
CA ILE A 63 -4.82 13.36 -9.93
C ILE A 63 -6.16 12.77 -9.47
N GLU A 64 -6.76 11.88 -10.27
CA GLU A 64 -8.02 11.21 -9.91
C GLU A 64 -7.88 10.38 -8.62
N TYR A 65 -6.82 9.59 -8.48
CA TYR A 65 -6.60 8.79 -7.28
C TYR A 65 -6.22 9.65 -6.07
N ARG A 66 -5.38 10.67 -6.24
CA ARG A 66 -5.07 11.64 -5.16
C ARG A 66 -6.33 12.31 -4.64
N LYS A 67 -7.27 12.64 -5.53
CA LYS A 67 -8.60 13.17 -5.17
C LYS A 67 -9.42 12.16 -4.37
N LYS A 68 -9.51 10.90 -4.82
CA LYS A 68 -10.21 9.84 -4.05
C LYS A 68 -9.66 9.70 -2.62
N ILE A 69 -8.32 9.73 -2.47
CA ILE A 69 -7.66 9.66 -1.16
C ILE A 69 -7.97 10.94 -0.35
N GLY A 70 -7.95 12.11 -0.99
CA GLY A 70 -8.32 13.40 -0.39
C GLY A 70 -9.75 13.39 0.14
N ASP A 71 -10.72 12.94 -0.67
CA ASP A 71 -12.13 12.84 -0.28
C ASP A 71 -12.32 11.94 0.96
N LEU A 72 -11.53 10.88 1.12
CA LEU A 72 -11.53 10.03 2.32
C LEU A 72 -10.90 10.72 3.54
N SER A 73 -9.86 11.53 3.33
CA SER A 73 -9.25 12.35 4.38
C SER A 73 -10.22 13.42 4.89
N ASP A 74 -10.94 14.06 3.97
CA ASP A 74 -11.96 15.05 4.31
C ASP A 74 -13.13 14.38 5.03
N PHE A 75 -13.58 13.21 4.58
CA PHE A 75 -14.60 12.41 5.26
C PHE A 75 -14.21 12.07 6.70
N ALA A 76 -13.00 11.57 6.92
CA ALA A 76 -12.51 11.22 8.25
C ALA A 76 -12.41 12.45 9.17
N THR A 77 -12.05 13.61 8.61
CA THR A 77 -12.00 14.88 9.34
C THR A 77 -13.40 15.38 9.70
N GLN A 78 -14.33 15.31 8.75
CA GLN A 78 -15.70 15.78 8.90
C GLN A 78 -16.50 15.00 9.96
N PHE A 79 -16.27 13.69 10.06
CA PHE A 79 -16.97 12.80 10.99
C PHE A 79 -16.11 12.32 12.15
N TYR A 80 -15.00 13.01 12.40
CA TYR A 80 -14.08 12.69 13.48
C TYR A 80 -14.79 12.66 14.83
N ASN A 81 -14.56 11.60 15.61
CA ASN A 81 -15.10 11.43 16.95
C ASN A 81 -14.02 10.97 17.94
N ALA A 82 -14.35 10.94 19.23
CA ALA A 82 -13.38 10.60 20.29
C ALA A 82 -12.80 9.18 20.14
N ASP A 83 -13.61 8.22 19.70
CA ASP A 83 -13.18 6.82 19.53
C ASP A 83 -12.22 6.66 18.34
N PHE A 84 -12.37 7.51 17.31
CA PHE A 84 -11.45 7.53 16.17
C PHE A 84 -10.07 8.11 16.51
N ALA A 85 -9.93 8.89 17.59
CA ALA A 85 -8.68 9.55 17.94
C ALA A 85 -7.52 8.57 18.14
N GLU A 86 -7.80 7.41 18.72
CA GLU A 86 -6.82 6.34 18.93
C GLU A 86 -6.35 5.69 17.60
N ASN A 87 -7.17 5.80 16.56
CA ASN A 87 -6.98 5.17 15.25
C ASN A 87 -6.38 6.12 14.19
N ALA A 88 -6.25 7.41 14.51
CA ALA A 88 -5.81 8.45 13.57
C ALA A 88 -4.39 8.20 12.99
N ASN A 89 -3.48 7.65 13.79
CA ASN A 89 -2.12 7.32 13.33
C ASN A 89 -2.11 6.18 12.32
N GLU A 90 -2.94 5.16 12.52
CA GLU A 90 -3.06 4.04 11.58
C GLU A 90 -3.70 4.50 10.27
N PHE A 91 -4.75 5.32 10.35
CA PHE A 91 -5.35 5.96 9.18
C PHE A 91 -4.33 6.76 8.36
N ASN A 92 -3.49 7.56 9.02
CA ASN A 92 -2.44 8.32 8.32
C ASN A 92 -1.43 7.41 7.61
N LYS A 93 -1.02 6.29 8.21
CA LYS A 93 -0.14 5.32 7.56
C LYS A 93 -0.78 4.69 6.32
N LEU A 94 -2.06 4.30 6.40
CA LEU A 94 -2.79 3.76 5.26
C LEU A 94 -2.86 4.78 4.11
N LYS A 95 -3.14 6.04 4.45
CA LYS A 95 -3.21 7.16 3.50
C LYS A 95 -1.86 7.44 2.83
N GLU A 96 -0.78 7.55 3.61
CA GLU A 96 0.57 7.75 3.11
C GLU A 96 0.95 6.63 2.12
N LYS A 97 0.66 5.37 2.49
CA LYS A 97 0.91 4.22 1.63
C LYS A 97 0.11 4.29 0.32
N ALA A 98 -1.15 4.70 0.37
CA ALA A 98 -1.96 4.89 -0.84
C ALA A 98 -1.36 5.97 -1.76
N TYR A 99 -0.91 7.10 -1.20
CA TYR A 99 -0.23 8.14 -1.97
C TYR A 99 1.07 7.64 -2.60
N GLU A 100 1.90 6.88 -1.87
CA GLU A 100 3.13 6.29 -2.42
C GLU A 100 2.84 5.39 -3.64
N LEU A 101 1.84 4.51 -3.54
CA LEU A 101 1.44 3.62 -4.64
C LEU A 101 0.98 4.41 -5.87
N VAL A 102 0.22 5.49 -5.66
CA VAL A 102 -0.20 6.41 -6.73
C VAL A 102 1.00 7.08 -7.38
N GLU A 103 1.99 7.51 -6.59
CA GLU A 103 3.21 8.13 -7.14
C GLU A 103 4.01 7.17 -8.02
N TYR A 104 4.06 5.89 -7.67
CA TYR A 104 4.71 4.85 -8.49
C TYR A 104 3.90 4.49 -9.75
N GLY A 105 2.65 4.95 -9.85
CA GLY A 105 1.72 4.53 -10.89
C GLY A 105 1.19 3.11 -10.68
N ASN A 106 1.33 2.54 -9.47
CA ASN A 106 0.78 1.26 -9.08
C ASN A 106 -0.72 1.42 -8.71
N PHE A 107 -1.54 1.70 -9.71
CA PHE A 107 -2.96 1.98 -9.52
C PHE A 107 -3.77 0.76 -9.07
N VAL A 108 -3.30 -0.46 -9.36
CA VAL A 108 -3.96 -1.71 -8.95
C VAL A 108 -3.90 -1.85 -7.44
N ASP A 109 -2.71 -1.75 -6.86
CA ASP A 109 -2.56 -1.86 -5.40
C ASP A 109 -3.07 -0.59 -4.70
N ALA A 110 -3.01 0.58 -5.36
CA ALA A 110 -3.62 1.81 -4.84
C ALA A 110 -5.14 1.68 -4.69
N ASP A 111 -5.85 1.08 -5.66
CA ASP A 111 -7.30 0.85 -5.58
C ASP A 111 -7.64 -0.11 -4.44
N SER A 112 -6.86 -1.19 -4.29
CA SER A 112 -6.99 -2.11 -3.15
C SER A 112 -6.77 -1.38 -1.82
N LYS A 113 -5.78 -0.50 -1.73
CA LYS A 113 -5.48 0.27 -0.52
C LYS A 113 -6.55 1.31 -0.21
N ILE A 114 -7.14 1.94 -1.23
CA ILE A 114 -8.30 2.83 -1.07
C ILE A 114 -9.48 2.08 -0.47
N ASN A 115 -9.78 0.86 -0.96
CA ASN A 115 -10.85 0.03 -0.39
C ASN A 115 -10.56 -0.38 1.06
N GLU A 116 -9.30 -0.67 1.39
CA GLU A 116 -8.87 -0.92 2.78
C GLU A 116 -9.09 0.31 3.67
N ILE A 117 -8.78 1.51 3.19
CA ILE A 117 -9.08 2.77 3.90
C ILE A 117 -10.59 2.94 4.11
N ARG A 118 -11.42 2.68 3.10
CA ARG A 118 -12.89 2.78 3.22
C ARG A 118 -13.42 1.85 4.31
N ASN A 119 -12.97 0.59 4.31
CA ASN A 119 -13.34 -0.38 5.34
C ASN A 119 -12.86 0.04 6.73
N PHE A 120 -11.63 0.55 6.84
CA PHE A 120 -11.07 1.05 8.09
C PHE A 120 -11.90 2.21 8.65
N LEU A 121 -12.23 3.19 7.80
CA LEU A 121 -13.07 4.31 8.19
C LEU A 121 -14.49 3.86 8.57
N ALA A 122 -15.05 2.90 7.84
CA ALA A 122 -16.38 2.37 8.12
C ALA A 122 -16.46 1.72 9.51
N ASP A 123 -15.42 1.01 9.95
CA ASP A 123 -15.37 0.37 11.28
C ASP A 123 -14.99 1.36 12.40
N LYS A 124 -14.06 2.29 12.14
CA LYS A 124 -13.47 3.14 13.19
C LYS A 124 -14.17 4.47 13.43
N LEU A 125 -14.98 4.96 12.48
CA LEU A 125 -15.74 6.22 12.65
C LEU A 125 -17.18 6.00 13.15
N GLU A 126 -17.60 4.76 13.37
CA GLU A 126 -18.91 4.48 13.96
C GLU A 126 -19.03 5.12 15.34
N MET A 127 -20.20 5.68 15.65
CA MET A 127 -20.54 6.13 16.99
C MET A 127 -21.36 5.03 17.68
N LYS A 128 -20.73 4.33 18.60
CA LYS A 128 -21.37 3.22 19.33
C LYS A 128 -22.14 3.74 20.54
N ASN A 129 -23.35 3.23 20.75
CA ASN A 129 -24.17 3.59 21.90
C ASN A 129 -24.78 2.35 22.53
N LYS A 130 -24.62 2.17 23.85
CA LYS A 130 -25.18 1.00 24.55
C LYS A 130 -26.71 0.93 24.51
N LYS A 131 -27.39 2.05 24.22
CA LYS A 131 -28.85 2.14 24.13
C LYS A 131 -29.40 1.86 22.73
N ILE A 132 -28.54 1.79 21.71
CA ILE A 132 -28.94 1.61 20.32
C ILE A 132 -27.96 0.64 19.66
N ILE A 133 -28.46 -0.52 19.22
CA ILE A 133 -27.67 -1.48 18.44
C ILE A 133 -28.40 -1.65 17.11
N PHE A 134 -27.72 -1.38 16.01
CA PHE A 134 -28.28 -1.59 14.69
C PHE A 134 -27.21 -2.05 13.71
N ASP A 135 -27.68 -2.68 12.65
CA ASP A 135 -26.92 -3.04 11.46
C ASP A 135 -27.63 -2.47 10.24
N ILE A 136 -26.86 -1.94 9.30
CA ILE A 136 -27.38 -1.32 8.09
C ILE A 136 -26.54 -1.70 6.87
N SER A 137 -27.23 -1.98 5.77
CA SER A 137 -26.59 -2.34 4.51
C SER A 137 -27.34 -1.77 3.32
N TYR A 138 -26.62 -1.64 2.21
CA TYR A 138 -27.18 -1.29 0.92
C TYR A 138 -27.33 -2.55 0.05
N ASN A 139 -28.54 -2.77 -0.48
CA ASN A 139 -28.81 -3.82 -1.46
C ASN A 139 -28.70 -3.25 -2.89
N PRO A 140 -27.65 -3.59 -3.65
CA PRO A 140 -27.42 -3.00 -4.97
C PRO A 140 -28.40 -3.47 -6.05
N GLU A 141 -28.98 -4.67 -5.91
CA GLU A 141 -29.93 -5.23 -6.88
C GLU A 141 -31.28 -4.50 -6.81
N LYS A 142 -31.76 -4.28 -5.58
CA LYS A 142 -33.04 -3.63 -5.30
C LYS A 142 -32.92 -2.11 -5.15
N GLN A 143 -31.70 -1.59 -5.03
CA GLN A 143 -31.37 -0.19 -4.76
C GLN A 143 -32.07 0.33 -3.49
N ILE A 144 -32.13 -0.51 -2.46
CA ILE A 144 -32.74 -0.19 -1.17
C ILE A 144 -31.71 -0.32 -0.07
N TRP A 145 -31.88 0.49 0.96
CA TRP A 145 -31.17 0.37 2.21
C TRP A 145 -32.01 -0.45 3.16
N VAL A 146 -31.37 -1.32 3.92
CA VAL A 146 -32.03 -2.20 4.90
C VAL A 146 -31.35 -2.00 6.22
N MET A 147 -32.13 -1.67 7.25
CA MET A 147 -31.65 -1.55 8.61
C MET A 147 -32.46 -2.44 9.54
N SER A 148 -31.76 -3.08 10.47
CA SER A 148 -32.37 -3.85 11.55
C SER A 148 -31.60 -3.65 12.85
N GLY A 149 -32.23 -3.90 14.00
CA GLY A 149 -31.58 -3.70 15.30
C GLY A 149 -32.54 -3.67 16.46
N ALA A 150 -32.09 -3.11 17.58
CA ALA A 150 -32.90 -2.87 18.76
C ALA A 150 -32.45 -1.63 19.55
N VAL A 151 -33.38 -1.05 20.29
CA VAL A 151 -33.13 -0.01 21.29
C VAL A 151 -33.39 -0.54 22.70
N ASP A 152 -32.61 -0.06 23.66
CA ASP A 152 -32.79 -0.38 25.07
C ASP A 152 -33.92 0.48 25.66
N LYS A 153 -35.12 -0.09 25.74
CA LYS A 153 -36.31 0.58 26.26
C LYS A 153 -36.33 0.59 27.78
N GLN A 154 -36.69 1.75 28.34
CA GLN A 154 -37.03 1.84 29.76
C GLN A 154 -38.47 1.36 30.06
N ILE A 155 -39.38 1.53 29.09
CA ILE A 155 -40.80 1.17 29.23
C ILE A 155 -41.19 0.24 28.08
N MET A 156 -41.50 -1.01 28.42
CA MET A 156 -42.04 -1.98 27.48
C MET A 156 -43.50 -1.64 27.11
N ASP A 157 -43.99 -2.13 25.97
CA ASP A 157 -45.37 -1.97 25.46
C ASP A 157 -45.77 -0.62 24.86
N ARG A 158 -44.86 0.36 24.81
CA ARG A 158 -45.06 1.63 24.11
C ARG A 158 -44.18 1.72 22.87
N ARG A 159 -44.70 2.16 21.72
CA ARG A 159 -43.87 2.49 20.56
C ARG A 159 -43.27 3.88 20.69
N GLU A 160 -42.02 4.02 20.27
CA GLU A 160 -41.29 5.27 20.24
C GLU A 160 -40.82 5.60 18.82
N ASN A 161 -40.73 6.89 18.52
CA ASN A 161 -40.28 7.33 17.20
C ASN A 161 -38.76 7.38 17.16
N LEU A 162 -38.21 6.94 16.04
CA LEU A 162 -36.80 7.03 15.70
C LEU A 162 -36.64 7.89 14.45
N TYR A 163 -35.51 8.58 14.39
CA TYR A 163 -35.12 9.39 13.25
C TYR A 163 -33.81 8.86 12.72
N LEU A 164 -33.79 8.54 11.44
CA LEU A 164 -32.60 8.11 10.73
C LEU A 164 -32.22 9.21 9.76
N THR A 165 -31.00 9.74 9.86
CA THR A 165 -30.49 10.77 8.96
C THR A 165 -29.28 10.23 8.22
N VAL A 166 -29.28 10.37 6.89
CA VAL A 166 -28.17 9.99 6.02
C VAL A 166 -27.40 11.24 5.64
N TYR A 167 -26.09 11.23 5.86
CA TYR A 167 -25.15 12.26 5.44
C TYR A 167 -24.24 11.74 4.33
N ASP A 168 -23.95 12.60 3.37
CA ASP A 168 -22.93 12.33 2.34
C ASP A 168 -21.51 12.50 2.88
N MET A 169 -20.51 12.25 2.02
CA MET A 169 -19.10 12.35 2.40
C MET A 169 -18.68 13.75 2.87
N LYS A 170 -19.42 14.80 2.48
CA LYS A 170 -19.13 16.19 2.83
C LYS A 170 -19.86 16.64 4.09
N GLY A 171 -20.57 15.75 4.77
CA GLY A 171 -21.41 16.10 5.92
C GLY A 171 -22.72 16.78 5.54
N SER A 172 -23.07 16.84 4.25
CA SER A 172 -24.36 17.38 3.83
C SER A 172 -25.44 16.35 4.06
N LYS A 173 -26.54 16.80 4.68
CA LYS A 173 -27.70 15.97 4.93
C LYS A 173 -28.36 15.58 3.60
N TYR A 174 -28.38 14.28 3.30
CA TYR A 174 -28.99 13.74 2.09
C TYR A 174 -30.47 13.41 2.29
N SER A 175 -30.81 12.71 3.37
CA SER A 175 -32.20 12.32 3.67
C SER A 175 -32.47 12.13 5.15
N THR A 176 -33.75 12.17 5.55
CA THR A 176 -34.20 11.71 6.87
C THR A 176 -35.42 10.82 6.73
N LEU A 177 -35.43 9.72 7.46
CA LEU A 177 -36.56 8.81 7.62
C LEU A 177 -37.04 8.84 9.06
N LYS A 178 -38.35 9.00 9.25
CA LYS A 178 -39.00 8.83 10.55
C LYS A 178 -39.75 7.50 10.55
N PHE A 179 -39.49 6.67 11.55
CA PHE A 179 -40.21 5.40 11.75
C PHE A 179 -40.36 5.13 13.26
N SER A 180 -40.94 3.99 13.62
CA SER A 180 -41.13 3.61 15.02
C SER A 180 -40.62 2.20 15.28
N ASP A 181 -40.18 1.95 16.49
CA ASP A 181 -39.82 0.61 16.95
C ASP A 181 -41.05 -0.28 17.20
N THR A 182 -40.80 -1.52 17.57
CA THR A 182 -41.81 -2.42 18.14
C THR A 182 -42.04 -2.11 19.61
N LYS A 183 -43.09 -2.72 20.18
CA LYS A 183 -43.38 -2.66 21.63
C LYS A 183 -42.21 -3.16 22.50
N HIS A 184 -41.36 -4.01 21.94
CA HIS A 184 -40.20 -4.62 22.61
C HIS A 184 -38.86 -3.96 22.21
N GLY A 185 -38.89 -2.95 21.34
CA GLY A 185 -37.71 -2.13 21.02
C GLY A 185 -36.96 -2.59 19.79
N GLU A 186 -37.45 -3.60 19.08
CA GLU A 186 -36.88 -4.03 17.81
C GLU A 186 -37.15 -2.95 16.75
N ILE A 187 -36.18 -2.77 15.85
CA ILE A 187 -36.29 -1.86 14.72
C ILE A 187 -36.04 -2.62 13.43
N PHE A 188 -36.86 -2.32 12.42
CA PHE A 188 -36.67 -2.79 11.06
C PHE A 188 -37.25 -1.74 10.10
N THR A 189 -36.48 -1.37 9.09
CA THR A 189 -36.96 -0.51 8.02
C THR A 189 -36.16 -0.73 6.74
N GLN A 190 -36.81 -0.42 5.62
CA GLN A 190 -36.18 -0.42 4.31
C GLN A 190 -36.70 0.78 3.50
N TRP A 191 -35.83 1.44 2.76
CA TRP A 191 -36.22 2.61 1.97
C TRP A 191 -35.26 2.85 0.80
N TYR A 192 -35.69 3.69 -0.14
CA TYR A 192 -34.83 4.21 -1.19
C TYR A 192 -33.99 5.36 -0.63
N ALA A 193 -32.68 5.17 -0.59
CA ALA A 193 -31.69 6.15 -0.14
C ALA A 193 -30.62 6.33 -1.24
N PRO A 194 -29.57 7.16 -1.04
CA PRO A 194 -28.58 7.40 -2.09
C PRO A 194 -28.04 6.10 -2.69
N SER A 195 -27.88 6.10 -4.00
CA SER A 195 -27.38 4.96 -4.77
C SER A 195 -26.11 5.33 -5.55
N GLU A 196 -25.67 6.58 -5.46
CA GLU A 196 -24.40 7.02 -5.99
C GLU A 196 -23.24 6.35 -5.23
N PRO A 197 -22.14 5.97 -5.92
CA PRO A 197 -20.97 5.42 -5.25
C PRO A 197 -20.37 6.40 -4.25
N GLY A 198 -20.05 5.93 -3.05
CA GLY A 198 -19.58 6.79 -1.97
C GLY A 198 -19.71 6.17 -0.59
N MET A 199 -19.15 6.85 0.41
CA MET A 199 -19.37 6.51 1.82
C MET A 199 -20.43 7.44 2.40
N TYR A 200 -21.36 6.87 3.16
CA TYR A 200 -22.43 7.63 3.79
C TYR A 200 -22.50 7.32 5.27
N VAL A 201 -22.70 8.36 6.08
CA VAL A 201 -22.93 8.20 7.53
C VAL A 201 -24.42 8.12 7.77
N VAL A 202 -24.84 7.04 8.43
CA VAL A 202 -26.22 6.88 8.88
C VAL A 202 -26.29 7.07 10.38
N LEU A 203 -26.92 8.17 10.78
CA LEU A 203 -27.14 8.53 12.17
C LEU A 203 -28.55 8.12 12.58
N LEU A 204 -28.65 7.24 13.58
CA LEU A 204 -29.90 6.83 14.21
C LEU A 204 -30.07 7.53 15.55
N GLU A 205 -31.19 8.24 15.70
CA GLU A 205 -31.54 8.98 16.90
C GLU A 205 -32.75 8.33 17.59
N TYR A 206 -32.59 8.04 18.88
CA TYR A 206 -33.62 7.50 19.76
C TYR A 206 -33.60 8.27 21.08
N GLN A 207 -34.65 9.06 21.33
CA GLN A 207 -34.70 10.01 22.46
C GLN A 207 -33.49 10.96 22.45
N ALA A 208 -32.68 10.96 23.51
CA ALA A 208 -31.44 11.73 23.63
C ALA A 208 -30.19 10.91 23.22
N TYR A 209 -30.37 9.67 22.77
CA TYR A 209 -29.29 8.78 22.37
C TYR A 209 -29.12 8.81 20.85
N GLN A 210 -27.87 8.72 20.42
CA GLN A 210 -27.50 8.66 19.01
C GLN A 210 -26.50 7.53 18.82
N ALA A 211 -26.58 6.85 17.68
CA ALA A 211 -25.57 5.91 17.20
C ALA A 211 -25.41 6.09 15.69
N SER A 212 -24.22 5.82 15.16
CA SER A 212 -23.98 5.89 13.71
C SER A 212 -23.22 4.68 13.19
N GLN A 213 -23.52 4.35 11.94
CA GLN A 213 -22.77 3.40 11.13
C GLN A 213 -22.50 3.99 9.76
N ILE A 214 -21.51 3.45 9.08
CA ILE A 214 -21.13 3.89 7.74
C ILE A 214 -21.47 2.81 6.74
N VAL A 215 -22.08 3.22 5.63
CA VAL A 215 -22.34 2.33 4.51
C VAL A 215 -21.52 2.78 3.33
N ASP A 216 -20.75 1.84 2.80
CA ASP A 216 -20.03 1.98 1.55
C ASP A 216 -20.92 1.51 0.38
N VAL A 217 -21.33 2.46 -0.46
CA VAL A 217 -21.98 2.16 -1.74
C VAL A 217 -20.87 1.97 -2.78
N PRO A 218 -20.66 0.75 -3.29
CA PRO A 218 -19.55 0.47 -4.18
C PRO A 218 -19.76 1.10 -5.55
N ASP A 219 -18.65 1.48 -6.18
CA ASP A 219 -18.65 1.85 -7.59
C ASP A 219 -19.00 0.62 -8.44
N LYS A 220 -20.01 0.76 -9.31
CA LYS A 220 -20.41 -0.30 -10.25
C LYS A 220 -19.37 -0.50 -11.35
N THR A 221 -18.54 0.51 -11.60
CA THR A 221 -17.47 0.46 -12.58
C THR A 221 -16.19 -0.05 -11.94
N ARG A 222 -15.76 -1.26 -12.33
CA ARG A 222 -14.45 -1.77 -11.94
C ARG A 222 -13.37 -1.10 -12.80
N PRO A 223 -12.24 -0.67 -12.22
CA PRO A 223 -11.14 -0.18 -13.00
C PRO A 223 -10.66 -1.26 -13.99
N VAL A 224 -10.46 -0.87 -15.25
CA VAL A 224 -9.82 -1.73 -16.25
C VAL A 224 -8.32 -1.41 -16.25
N PHE A 225 -7.52 -2.43 -15.99
CA PHE A 225 -6.06 -2.34 -15.95
C PHE A 225 -5.45 -2.97 -17.20
N SER A 226 -4.49 -2.27 -17.80
CA SER A 226 -3.73 -2.77 -18.95
C SER A 226 -2.65 -3.76 -18.52
N SER A 227 -2.09 -4.52 -19.47
CA SER A 227 -0.91 -5.38 -19.21
C SER A 227 0.29 -4.56 -18.70
N THR A 228 0.44 -3.34 -19.17
CA THR A 228 1.44 -2.39 -18.69
C THR A 228 1.20 -2.01 -17.23
N ASP A 229 -0.06 -1.82 -16.82
CA ASP A 229 -0.38 -1.53 -15.41
C ASP A 229 -0.01 -2.72 -14.52
N LEU A 230 -0.32 -3.95 -14.94
CA LEU A 230 0.07 -5.17 -14.21
C LEU A 230 1.60 -5.31 -14.10
N LYS A 231 2.34 -4.98 -15.16
CA LYS A 231 3.81 -4.98 -15.11
C LYS A 231 4.35 -3.92 -14.15
N THR A 232 3.71 -2.75 -14.05
CA THR A 232 4.05 -1.74 -13.04
C THR A 232 3.84 -2.28 -11.62
N VAL A 233 2.80 -3.09 -11.38
CA VAL A 233 2.58 -3.75 -10.08
C VAL A 233 3.78 -4.60 -9.68
N ASP A 234 4.24 -5.48 -10.57
CA ASP A 234 5.34 -6.41 -10.25
C ASP A 234 6.62 -5.65 -9.86
N TYR A 235 6.98 -4.63 -10.64
CA TYR A 235 8.16 -3.81 -10.37
C TYR A 235 8.01 -2.94 -9.12
N ALA A 236 6.82 -2.38 -8.90
CA ALA A 236 6.55 -1.59 -7.70
C ALA A 236 6.65 -2.44 -6.44
N ARG A 237 6.14 -3.68 -6.46
CA ARG A 237 6.24 -4.61 -5.34
C ARG A 237 7.68 -5.01 -5.04
N GLU A 238 8.49 -5.33 -6.05
CA GLU A 238 9.93 -5.60 -5.87
C GLU A 238 10.64 -4.39 -5.24
N TYR A 239 10.35 -3.18 -5.72
CA TYR A 239 10.92 -1.96 -5.16
C TYR A 239 10.49 -1.73 -3.70
N GLU A 240 9.23 -1.96 -3.37
CA GLU A 240 8.72 -1.84 -2.00
C GLU A 240 9.36 -2.84 -1.05
N GLU A 241 9.60 -4.07 -1.49
CA GLU A 241 10.35 -5.07 -0.72
C GLU A 241 11.78 -4.57 -0.44
N LEU A 242 12.48 -4.02 -1.43
CA LEU A 242 13.83 -3.44 -1.23
C LEU A 242 13.79 -2.23 -0.28
N LYS A 243 12.80 -1.34 -0.40
CA LYS A 243 12.63 -0.17 0.48
C LYS A 243 12.38 -0.61 1.93
N SER A 244 11.50 -1.60 2.13
CA SER A 244 11.22 -2.20 3.44
C SER A 244 12.48 -2.83 4.04
N PHE A 245 13.26 -3.53 3.22
CA PHE A 245 14.52 -4.12 3.63
C PHE A 245 15.53 -3.09 4.12
N ILE A 246 15.74 -1.99 3.37
CA ILE A 246 16.62 -0.89 3.76
C ILE A 246 16.16 -0.25 5.07
N ASN A 247 14.85 -0.03 5.23
CA ASN A 247 14.30 0.53 6.46
C ASN A 247 14.53 -0.36 7.67
N THR A 248 14.46 -1.68 7.48
CA THR A 248 14.59 -2.67 8.57
C THR A 248 16.05 -2.91 8.95
N PHE A 249 16.93 -3.09 7.97
CA PHE A 249 18.32 -3.54 8.20
C PHE A 249 19.38 -2.47 7.95
N GLY A 250 19.02 -1.31 7.38
CA GLY A 250 19.99 -0.30 6.97
C GLY A 250 20.64 0.45 8.13
N GLY A 251 19.91 0.70 9.21
CA GLY A 251 20.42 1.33 10.44
C GLY A 251 21.34 2.55 10.20
N ASN A 252 22.45 2.61 10.93
CA ASN A 252 23.45 3.68 10.81
C ASN A 252 24.17 3.68 9.45
N ASN A 253 24.31 2.52 8.83
CA ASN A 253 25.01 2.35 7.55
C ASN A 253 24.25 2.99 6.39
N TYR A 254 22.91 2.89 6.39
CA TYR A 254 22.06 3.63 5.47
C TYR A 254 22.21 5.15 5.69
N GLN A 255 22.18 5.63 6.94
CA GLN A 255 22.34 7.07 7.23
C GLN A 255 23.69 7.61 6.72
N ALA A 256 24.77 6.84 6.88
CA ALA A 256 26.10 7.19 6.37
C ALA A 256 26.16 7.30 4.84
N ASN A 257 25.29 6.58 4.12
CA ASN A 257 25.26 6.54 2.65
C ASN A 257 23.97 7.13 2.05
N LYS A 258 23.21 7.88 2.85
CA LYS A 258 21.82 8.25 2.57
C LYS A 258 21.63 8.94 1.22
N ALA A 259 22.49 9.91 0.90
CA ALA A 259 22.39 10.67 -0.34
C ALA A 259 22.42 9.78 -1.61
N THR A 260 23.26 8.73 -1.60
CA THR A 260 23.36 7.81 -2.74
C THR A 260 22.13 6.90 -2.80
N PHE A 261 21.71 6.33 -1.67
CA PHE A 261 20.51 5.49 -1.62
C PHE A 261 19.26 6.26 -2.05
N ASP A 262 19.04 7.45 -1.48
CA ASP A 262 17.87 8.28 -1.76
C ASP A 262 17.82 8.70 -3.22
N SER A 263 18.98 9.00 -3.82
CA SER A 263 19.08 9.31 -5.25
C SER A 263 18.68 8.13 -6.13
N THR A 264 19.19 6.93 -5.86
CA THR A 264 18.85 5.72 -6.62
C THR A 264 17.39 5.35 -6.45
N MET A 265 16.86 5.41 -5.23
CA MET A 265 15.44 5.21 -4.93
C MET A 265 14.58 6.19 -5.72
N LYS A 266 14.89 7.49 -5.71
CA LYS A 266 14.16 8.51 -6.49
C LYS A 266 14.17 8.24 -7.99
N GLN A 267 15.27 7.72 -8.52
CA GLN A 267 15.37 7.33 -9.93
C GLN A 267 14.44 6.15 -10.25
N ILE A 268 14.34 5.16 -9.36
CA ILE A 268 13.39 4.04 -9.50
C ILE A 268 11.95 4.56 -9.49
N GLU A 269 11.59 5.39 -8.51
CA GLU A 269 10.24 5.98 -8.41
C GLU A 269 9.86 6.75 -9.68
N THR A 270 10.79 7.55 -10.19
CA THR A 270 10.60 8.33 -11.42
C THR A 270 10.45 7.42 -12.64
N ALA A 271 11.20 6.33 -12.71
CA ALA A 271 11.13 5.36 -13.82
C ALA A 271 9.81 4.58 -13.78
N LEU A 272 9.37 4.14 -12.60
CA LEU A 272 8.08 3.48 -12.37
C LEU A 272 6.91 4.38 -12.79
N ALA A 273 6.90 5.64 -12.33
CA ALA A 273 5.87 6.62 -12.69
C ALA A 273 5.76 6.86 -14.20
N LYS A 274 6.89 6.75 -14.91
CA LYS A 274 6.97 6.90 -16.38
C LYS A 274 6.80 5.59 -17.14
N LYS A 275 6.60 4.47 -16.45
CA LYS A 275 6.52 3.11 -17.03
C LYS A 275 7.79 2.73 -17.81
N ASP A 276 8.93 3.25 -17.41
CA ASP A 276 10.25 2.89 -17.95
C ASP A 276 10.81 1.67 -17.20
N PHE A 277 10.40 0.48 -17.62
CA PHE A 277 10.78 -0.78 -16.99
C PHE A 277 12.27 -1.13 -17.18
N SER A 278 12.92 -0.59 -18.21
CA SER A 278 14.35 -0.80 -18.45
C SER A 278 15.17 -0.08 -17.37
N THR A 279 14.90 1.22 -17.20
CA THR A 279 15.55 2.02 -16.16
C THR A 279 15.17 1.53 -14.77
N SER A 280 13.89 1.18 -14.55
CA SER A 280 13.45 0.61 -13.26
C SER A 280 14.25 -0.64 -12.91
N LYS A 281 14.37 -1.60 -13.84
CA LYS A 281 15.13 -2.86 -13.62
C LYS A 281 16.60 -2.58 -13.31
N SER A 282 17.23 -1.75 -14.12
CA SER A 282 18.64 -1.40 -13.97
C SER A 282 18.91 -0.77 -12.61
N LYS A 283 18.08 0.19 -12.20
CA LYS A 283 18.23 0.90 -10.92
C LYS A 283 17.87 0.05 -9.71
N MET A 284 16.91 -0.87 -9.82
CA MET A 284 16.66 -1.86 -8.75
C MET A 284 17.85 -2.81 -8.58
N THR A 285 18.50 -3.22 -9.67
CA THR A 285 19.73 -4.04 -9.61
C THR A 285 20.89 -3.27 -8.96
N GLU A 286 21.01 -1.98 -9.28
CA GLU A 286 21.96 -1.08 -8.61
C GLU A 286 21.66 -0.97 -7.11
N LEU A 287 20.39 -0.78 -6.73
CA LEU A 287 19.96 -0.69 -5.34
C LEU A 287 20.27 -1.97 -4.56
N GLN A 288 19.99 -3.15 -5.13
CA GLN A 288 20.37 -4.45 -4.56
C GLN A 288 21.88 -4.55 -4.33
N SER A 289 22.68 -4.12 -5.32
CA SER A 289 24.15 -4.14 -5.20
C SER A 289 24.65 -3.16 -4.12
N MET A 290 23.99 -2.01 -3.97
CA MET A 290 24.30 -1.05 -2.91
C MET A 290 23.94 -1.61 -1.53
N ILE A 291 22.81 -2.30 -1.42
CA ILE A 291 22.38 -2.97 -0.20
C ILE A 291 23.48 -3.94 0.28
N GLU A 292 23.90 -4.86 -0.59
CA GLU A 292 24.92 -5.87 -0.29
C GLU A 292 26.27 -5.23 0.09
N ARG A 293 26.61 -4.10 -0.52
CA ARG A 293 27.91 -3.45 -0.32
C ARG A 293 27.97 -2.57 0.93
N TYR A 294 26.91 -1.82 1.21
CA TYR A 294 26.96 -0.71 2.16
C TYR A 294 26.17 -0.94 3.43
N LEU A 295 25.18 -1.81 3.45
CA LEU A 295 24.38 -2.08 4.64
C LEU A 295 24.97 -3.09 5.66
N PRO A 296 25.84 -4.06 5.29
CA PRO A 296 26.49 -4.96 6.25
C PRO A 296 27.04 -4.27 7.50
N SER A 297 26.62 -4.74 8.69
CA SER A 297 27.18 -4.28 9.97
C SER A 297 28.46 -5.05 10.26
N ARG A 298 29.60 -4.33 10.25
CA ARG A 298 30.92 -4.92 10.46
C ARG A 298 31.49 -4.45 11.79
N SER A 299 32.03 -5.38 12.57
CA SER A 299 32.80 -5.08 13.77
C SER A 299 34.23 -5.62 13.65
N ARG A 300 35.17 -5.03 14.39
CA ARG A 300 36.50 -5.64 14.57
C ARG A 300 36.48 -6.80 15.56
N THR A 301 35.48 -6.82 16.45
CA THR A 301 35.33 -7.84 17.50
C THR A 301 34.52 -9.05 17.05
N ALA A 302 33.75 -8.94 15.97
CA ALA A 302 33.13 -10.09 15.32
C ALA A 302 32.97 -9.82 13.83
N VAL A 303 33.25 -10.83 13.01
CA VAL A 303 33.09 -10.79 11.57
C VAL A 303 32.32 -12.02 11.14
N ILE A 304 31.41 -11.82 10.21
CA ILE A 304 30.69 -12.86 9.49
C ILE A 304 30.84 -12.59 8.00
N ASP A 305 31.02 -13.65 7.23
CA ASP A 305 31.12 -13.67 5.78
C ASP A 305 30.21 -14.78 5.26
N VAL A 306 29.36 -14.44 4.30
CA VAL A 306 28.43 -15.37 3.70
C VAL A 306 28.52 -15.37 2.18
N THR A 307 28.54 -16.58 1.60
CA THR A 307 28.49 -16.78 0.15
C THR A 307 27.57 -17.93 -0.20
N ILE A 308 26.86 -17.81 -1.32
CA ILE A 308 26.04 -18.90 -1.85
C ILE A 308 26.64 -19.40 -3.17
N GLN A 309 26.84 -20.71 -3.27
CA GLN A 309 27.35 -21.36 -4.48
C GLN A 309 26.71 -22.75 -4.62
N ASP A 310 26.18 -23.07 -5.81
CA ASP A 310 25.57 -24.37 -6.13
C ASP A 310 24.50 -24.81 -5.11
N ASP A 311 23.56 -23.91 -4.77
CA ASP A 311 22.52 -24.12 -3.74
C ASP A 311 23.05 -24.42 -2.32
N LYS A 312 24.34 -24.17 -2.06
CA LYS A 312 24.95 -24.30 -0.73
C LYS A 312 25.31 -22.93 -0.18
N LEU A 313 24.89 -22.69 1.05
CA LEU A 313 25.25 -21.51 1.81
C LEU A 313 26.51 -21.80 2.62
N TYR A 314 27.56 -21.01 2.39
CA TYR A 314 28.82 -21.04 3.11
C TYR A 314 28.82 -19.88 4.08
N ILE A 315 28.90 -20.19 5.37
CA ILE A 315 28.95 -19.18 6.43
C ILE A 315 30.26 -19.36 7.17
N SER A 316 31.04 -18.30 7.27
CA SER A 316 32.28 -18.31 8.03
C SER A 316 32.45 -17.02 8.80
N GLY A 317 33.30 -17.05 9.82
CA GLY A 317 33.55 -15.85 10.60
C GLY A 317 34.44 -16.10 11.80
N ALA A 318 34.62 -15.03 12.58
CA ALA A 318 35.40 -15.06 13.80
C ALA A 318 34.90 -14.04 14.80
N ILE A 319 34.94 -14.41 16.08
CA ILE A 319 34.64 -13.56 17.23
C ILE A 319 35.94 -13.40 18.04
N GLN A 320 36.33 -12.16 18.29
CA GLN A 320 37.50 -11.85 19.11
C GLN A 320 37.18 -12.12 20.58
N LYS A 321 37.74 -13.20 21.11
CA LYS A 321 37.56 -13.59 22.51
C LYS A 321 38.65 -13.02 23.41
N THR A 322 38.26 -12.66 24.63
CA THR A 322 39.18 -12.32 25.73
C THR A 322 39.64 -13.55 26.50
N LEU A 323 38.86 -14.63 26.48
CA LEU A 323 39.14 -15.92 27.11
C LEU A 323 38.95 -17.03 26.08
N ALA A 324 39.87 -18.00 26.06
CA ALA A 324 39.83 -19.09 25.09
C ALA A 324 38.88 -20.21 25.52
N PHE A 325 37.65 -20.20 25.01
CA PHE A 325 36.67 -21.27 25.20
C PHE A 325 35.71 -21.32 24.01
N SER A 326 35.09 -22.48 23.79
CA SER A 326 34.13 -22.70 22.71
C SER A 326 32.71 -22.41 23.20
N GLU A 327 31.93 -21.73 22.36
CA GLU A 327 30.56 -21.32 22.63
C GLU A 327 29.64 -21.80 21.52
N ASP A 328 28.40 -22.07 21.90
CA ASP A 328 27.32 -22.26 20.95
C ASP A 328 26.82 -20.86 20.55
N ILE A 329 26.85 -20.58 19.25
CA ILE A 329 26.43 -19.30 18.66
C ILE A 329 25.31 -19.56 17.67
N PHE A 330 24.47 -18.55 17.45
CA PHE A 330 23.33 -18.65 16.54
C PHE A 330 23.45 -17.58 15.47
N ILE A 331 23.10 -17.98 14.26
CA ILE A 331 23.02 -17.09 13.12
C ILE A 331 21.60 -17.11 12.60
N ASP A 332 20.97 -15.94 12.62
CA ASP A 332 19.64 -15.75 12.06
C ASP A 332 19.74 -15.37 10.58
N ILE A 333 18.86 -15.94 9.75
CA ILE A 333 18.72 -15.54 8.35
C ILE A 333 17.35 -14.88 8.17
N PHE A 334 17.37 -13.66 7.64
CA PHE A 334 16.16 -12.92 7.29
C PHE A 334 16.02 -12.80 5.78
N ASN A 335 14.79 -12.94 5.28
CA ASN A 335 14.48 -12.68 3.87
C ASN A 335 14.35 -11.18 3.59
N GLN A 336 14.13 -10.83 2.32
CA GLN A 336 13.95 -9.45 1.88
C GLN A 336 12.76 -8.72 2.54
N LYS A 337 11.80 -9.47 3.09
CA LYS A 337 10.64 -8.92 3.81
C LYS A 337 10.93 -8.67 5.30
N GLY A 338 12.13 -9.00 5.77
CA GLY A 338 12.51 -8.90 7.17
C GLY A 338 11.99 -10.04 8.04
N GLU A 339 11.46 -11.10 7.44
CA GLU A 339 11.00 -12.27 8.17
C GLU A 339 12.18 -13.21 8.42
N ARG A 340 12.32 -13.70 9.66
CA ARG A 340 13.31 -14.74 9.97
C ARG A 340 12.90 -16.06 9.31
N VAL A 341 13.70 -16.51 8.35
CA VAL A 341 13.47 -17.74 7.56
C VAL A 341 14.34 -18.90 8.00
N ASP A 342 15.38 -18.62 8.80
CA ASP A 342 16.26 -19.64 9.34
C ASP A 342 16.94 -19.18 10.63
N GLU A 343 17.36 -20.17 11.42
CA GLU A 343 18.28 -20.03 12.53
C GLU A 343 19.27 -21.19 12.46
N ILE A 344 20.56 -20.87 12.47
CA ILE A 344 21.63 -21.84 12.25
C ILE A 344 22.42 -21.95 13.54
N PRO A 345 22.33 -23.08 14.25
CA PRO A 345 23.17 -23.34 15.40
C PRO A 345 24.58 -23.66 14.93
N LEU A 346 25.55 -22.90 15.45
CA LEU A 346 26.97 -23.10 15.21
C LEU A 346 27.70 -23.28 16.53
N LYS A 347 28.89 -23.84 16.43
CA LYS A 347 29.83 -23.90 17.55
C LYS A 347 31.15 -23.32 17.09
N ASP A 348 31.63 -22.31 17.80
CA ASP A 348 32.92 -21.71 17.47
C ASP A 348 34.08 -22.47 18.11
N SER A 349 35.29 -22.20 17.63
CA SER A 349 36.52 -22.72 18.21
C SER A 349 36.87 -21.99 19.51
N ALA A 350 37.82 -22.53 20.27
CA ALA A 350 38.36 -21.83 21.46
C ALA A 350 38.96 -20.45 21.13
N SER A 351 39.37 -20.22 19.87
CA SER A 351 39.83 -18.92 19.36
C SER A 351 38.71 -18.06 18.76
N GLY A 352 37.46 -18.55 18.75
CA GLY A 352 36.28 -17.85 18.25
C GLY A 352 36.03 -17.92 16.76
N SER A 353 36.76 -18.76 16.00
CA SER A 353 36.49 -18.98 14.57
C SER A 353 35.38 -20.01 14.35
N PHE A 354 34.56 -19.82 13.32
CA PHE A 354 33.50 -20.75 12.94
C PHE A 354 33.38 -20.85 11.41
N ASN A 355 32.91 -22.00 10.94
CA ASN A 355 32.60 -22.26 9.53
C ASN A 355 31.52 -23.34 9.44
N GLN A 356 30.52 -23.13 8.59
CA GLN A 356 29.47 -24.09 8.30
C GLN A 356 29.05 -24.03 6.83
N VAL A 357 28.78 -25.21 6.27
CA VAL A 357 28.15 -25.34 4.96
C VAL A 357 26.74 -25.89 5.16
N ILE A 358 25.76 -25.23 4.55
CA ILE A 358 24.35 -25.57 4.68
C ILE A 358 23.82 -25.88 3.28
N ASN A 359 23.27 -27.08 3.14
CA ASN A 359 22.63 -27.51 1.92
C ASN A 359 21.12 -27.26 2.04
N LYS A 360 20.71 -26.01 1.83
CA LYS A 360 19.30 -25.58 1.89
C LYS A 360 19.04 -24.62 0.73
N LYS A 361 17.90 -24.83 0.06
CA LYS A 361 17.46 -23.97 -1.02
C LYS A 361 16.71 -22.77 -0.44
N TYR A 362 17.14 -21.58 -0.85
CA TYR A 362 16.46 -20.32 -0.55
C TYR A 362 15.75 -19.84 -1.83
N PRO A 363 14.55 -19.26 -1.74
CA PRO A 363 13.94 -18.56 -2.87
C PRO A 363 14.81 -17.42 -3.40
N ARG A 364 14.56 -16.99 -4.64
CA ARG A 364 15.23 -15.81 -5.21
C ARG A 364 14.99 -14.57 -4.37
N GLY A 365 16.04 -13.77 -4.17
CA GLY A 365 15.98 -12.52 -3.39
C GLY A 365 17.27 -12.20 -2.66
N THR A 366 17.24 -11.10 -1.91
CA THR A 366 18.32 -10.66 -1.00
C THR A 366 18.02 -11.11 0.42
N TYR A 367 19.05 -11.59 1.13
CA TYR A 367 18.96 -12.10 2.49
C TYR A 367 19.98 -11.42 3.40
N VAL A 368 19.62 -11.30 4.68
CA VAL A 368 20.53 -10.90 5.76
C VAL A 368 20.92 -12.12 6.55
N VAL A 369 22.20 -12.24 6.84
CA VAL A 369 22.72 -13.16 7.85
C VAL A 369 23.19 -12.33 9.02
N GLN A 370 22.64 -12.60 10.20
CA GLN A 370 22.90 -11.82 11.40
C GLN A 370 23.47 -12.71 12.49
N LEU A 371 24.64 -12.34 12.99
CA LEU A 371 25.22 -12.90 14.20
C LEU A 371 25.00 -11.90 15.34
N GLN A 372 24.28 -12.35 16.37
CA GLN A 372 24.18 -11.64 17.63
C GLN A 372 25.14 -12.28 18.64
N TYR A 373 26.07 -11.48 19.16
CA TYR A 373 27.04 -11.93 20.15
C TYR A 373 27.11 -10.90 21.30
N HIS A 374 26.55 -11.26 22.44
CA HIS A 374 26.27 -10.35 23.56
C HIS A 374 25.52 -9.09 23.08
N ASP A 375 26.12 -7.91 23.24
CA ASP A 375 25.54 -6.62 22.86
C ASP A 375 25.87 -6.22 21.41
N LEU A 376 26.57 -7.09 20.67
CA LEU A 376 27.03 -6.83 19.32
C LEU A 376 26.10 -7.52 18.29
N VAL A 377 25.72 -6.77 17.26
CA VAL A 377 25.04 -7.31 16.08
C VAL A 377 25.91 -7.03 14.86
N VAL A 378 26.37 -8.10 14.22
CA VAL A 378 27.08 -8.04 12.94
C VAL A 378 26.28 -8.77 11.89
N SER A 379 26.32 -8.25 10.67
CA SER A 379 25.54 -8.79 9.58
C SER A 379 26.32 -8.77 8.29
N ASP A 380 26.03 -9.77 7.47
CA ASP A 380 26.45 -9.83 6.08
C ASP A 380 25.28 -10.28 5.20
N PHE A 381 25.38 -10.02 3.90
CA PHE A 381 24.25 -10.09 2.99
C PHE A 381 24.60 -11.01 1.82
N PHE A 382 23.64 -11.81 1.37
CA PHE A 382 23.80 -12.63 0.16
C PHE A 382 22.57 -12.56 -0.73
N ARG A 383 22.78 -12.93 -1.99
CA ARG A 383 21.75 -12.92 -3.03
C ARG A 383 21.60 -14.28 -3.67
N VAL A 384 20.34 -14.66 -3.87
CA VAL A 384 19.95 -15.86 -4.62
C VAL A 384 19.36 -15.42 -5.95
N ASN A 385 19.96 -15.89 -7.05
CA ASN A 385 19.68 -15.43 -8.42
C ASN A 385 18.62 -16.21 -9.19
#